data_AF-A0A7C7UEV0-F1
#
_entry.id   AF-A0A7C7UEV0-F1
#
_cell.length_a   1.000
_cell.length_b   1.000
_cell.length_c   1.000
_cell.angle_alpha   90.00
_cell.angle_beta   90.00
_cell.angle_gamma   90.00
#
_symmetry.space_group_name_H-M   'P 1'
#
loop_
_entity.id
_entity.type
_entity.pdbx_description
1 polymer ?
#
loop_
_entity_poly.entity_id
_entity_poly.type
_entity_poly.pdbx_seq_one_letter_code
_entity_poly.pdbx_strand_id
1 'polypeptide(L)'
;YLWIDDDYVELRDASHLWGKGIRETILTIQEEMGDPSVQVACIGPAGENLVRYANVIVDFYDAAGRTGMGAVMGSKGLKAIAVRGSRGVRPADPDAFYEAAKTMYEKATSGIWWEISEETLRRYGTPYLVDVLYEIGRLPTKNHWSGVFEGAQAINGDSLKKYRISKKSCFDCFIQCKMVHHIEAGSHRCTVAGGPEYEGLVALGSNLLIDDLGAIIHANQLCNEYGLDVISAGKVIGWVMECFEKGLIKEEDTDGIEFRWGDSSLLPDVIEKIANRDGFGDLLAEGALKASKAIGRGTDRYVIHVKGLEASAQDGRAHKSIGLAHAVNVRGADHLRGLCTYDELPWATKFAYERFGEEEARKMVIDDRLDPRGKGYLTWITENFYAVVDSIITCKYGAMWPMIYYYEDFAPLL
;
A
#
# COMPACT_ATOMS: atom_id res chain seq x y z
N TYR A 1 1.59 10.60 24.49
CA TYR A 1 1.29 9.36 23.75
C TYR A 1 0.65 8.37 24.72
N LEU A 2 -0.03 7.33 24.21
CA LEU A 2 -0.57 6.26 25.05
C LEU A 2 0.51 5.19 25.25
N TRP A 3 0.79 4.86 26.49
CA TRP A 3 1.69 3.77 26.88
C TRP A 3 0.89 2.62 27.49
N ILE A 4 1.12 1.41 27.01
CA ILE A 4 0.49 0.18 27.48
C ILE A 4 1.58 -0.83 27.80
N ASP A 5 1.60 -1.33 29.02
CA ASP A 5 2.53 -2.33 29.53
C ASP A 5 1.77 -3.36 30.36
N ASP A 6 1.35 -4.44 29.71
CA ASP A 6 0.38 -5.40 30.24
C ASP A 6 -0.88 -4.70 30.81
N ASP A 7 -1.05 -4.68 32.14
CA ASP A 7 -2.19 -4.03 32.80
C ASP A 7 -1.97 -2.53 33.07
N TYR A 8 -0.74 -2.04 32.93
CA TYR A 8 -0.42 -0.65 33.15
C TYR A 8 -0.74 0.17 31.90
N VAL A 9 -1.59 1.19 32.06
CA VAL A 9 -2.00 2.08 30.97
C VAL A 9 -1.86 3.52 31.42
N GLU A 10 -1.12 4.31 30.65
CA GLU A 10 -0.80 5.70 30.98
C GLU A 10 -0.85 6.59 29.75
N LEU A 11 -1.44 7.78 29.89
CA LEU A 11 -1.29 8.87 28.91
C LEU A 11 -0.10 9.74 29.34
N ARG A 12 0.94 9.78 28.50
CA ARG A 12 2.14 10.60 28.70
C ARG A 12 2.10 11.86 27.86
N ASP A 13 2.77 12.92 28.29
CA ASP A 13 3.02 14.06 27.41
C ASP A 13 3.86 13.62 26.19
N ALA A 14 3.56 14.18 25.03
CA ALA A 14 4.29 13.92 23.79
C ALA A 14 4.69 15.22 23.08
N SER A 15 4.68 16.34 23.80
CA SER A 15 4.97 17.66 23.21
C SER A 15 6.38 17.70 22.60
N HIS A 16 7.34 16.98 23.19
CA HIS A 16 8.69 16.83 22.68
C HIS A 16 8.80 15.92 21.45
N LEU A 17 7.78 15.12 21.15
CA LEU A 17 7.73 14.26 19.95
C LEU A 17 6.97 14.92 18.79
N TRP A 18 6.16 15.93 19.07
CA TRP A 18 5.38 16.63 18.05
C TRP A 18 6.31 17.32 17.04
N GLY A 19 6.02 17.18 15.75
CA GLY A 19 6.86 17.64 14.64
C GLY A 19 7.96 16.66 14.22
N LYS A 20 8.26 15.65 15.03
CA LYS A 20 9.25 14.62 14.66
C LYS A 20 8.69 13.67 13.61
N GLY A 21 9.55 13.21 12.71
CA GLY A 21 9.22 12.14 11.77
C GLY A 21 9.00 10.79 12.48
N ILE A 22 8.50 9.81 11.73
CA ILE A 22 8.18 8.47 12.25
C ILE A 22 9.38 7.82 12.92
N ARG A 23 10.55 7.83 12.26
CA ARG A 23 11.71 7.08 12.76
C ARG A 23 12.22 7.64 14.08
N GLU A 24 12.34 8.96 14.14
CA GLU A 24 12.76 9.63 15.35
C GLU A 24 11.75 9.43 16.49
N THR A 25 10.44 9.46 16.19
CA THR A 25 9.39 9.22 17.18
C THR A 25 9.50 7.82 17.80
N ILE A 26 9.62 6.78 16.96
CA ILE A 26 9.71 5.38 17.42
C ILE A 26 10.96 5.19 18.28
N LEU A 27 12.12 5.62 17.79
CA LEU A 27 13.39 5.46 18.51
C LEU A 27 13.40 6.23 19.84
N THR A 28 12.89 7.47 19.85
CA THR A 28 12.82 8.27 21.10
C THR A 28 11.97 7.55 22.15
N ILE A 29 10.80 6.99 21.77
CA ILE A 29 9.95 6.26 22.71
C ILE A 29 10.63 4.98 23.21
N GLN A 30 11.28 4.22 22.33
CA GLN A 30 12.01 3.01 22.71
C GLN A 30 13.18 3.32 23.67
N GLU A 31 13.89 4.43 23.45
CA GLU A 31 14.95 4.92 24.33
C GLU A 31 14.41 5.37 25.68
N GLU A 32 13.30 6.12 25.72
CA GLU A 32 12.62 6.51 26.97
C GLU A 32 12.18 5.30 27.81
N MET A 33 11.81 4.19 27.15
CA MET A 33 11.43 2.94 27.83
C MET A 33 12.63 2.08 28.21
N GLY A 34 13.80 2.33 27.63
CA GLY A 34 14.97 1.46 27.76
C GLY A 34 14.75 0.06 27.19
N ASP A 35 13.82 -0.10 26.24
CA ASP A 35 13.37 -1.40 25.72
C ASP A 35 13.12 -1.33 24.20
N PRO A 36 14.04 -1.86 23.37
CA PRO A 36 13.90 -1.83 21.92
C PRO A 36 12.83 -2.81 21.39
N SER A 37 12.25 -3.66 22.25
CA SER A 37 11.17 -4.57 21.86
C SER A 37 9.79 -3.90 21.84
N VAL A 38 9.67 -2.71 22.44
CA VAL A 38 8.45 -1.91 22.46
C VAL A 38 7.98 -1.63 21.03
N GLN A 39 6.73 -1.99 20.76
CA GLN A 39 6.08 -1.75 19.48
C GLN A 39 5.38 -0.40 19.52
N VAL A 40 5.60 0.43 18.50
CA VAL A 40 5.07 1.79 18.45
C VAL A 40 4.30 2.00 17.15
N ALA A 41 3.02 2.35 17.28
CA ALA A 41 2.21 2.89 16.21
C ALA A 41 2.14 4.42 16.36
N CYS A 42 2.57 5.18 15.37
CA CYS A 42 2.63 6.64 15.46
C CYS A 42 2.25 7.36 14.16
N ILE A 43 2.09 8.67 14.26
CA ILE A 43 1.90 9.57 13.13
C ILE A 43 3.13 10.45 12.92
N GLY A 44 3.42 10.80 11.67
CA GLY A 44 4.40 11.83 11.34
C GLY A 44 3.73 13.21 11.21
N PRO A 45 4.49 14.22 10.74
CA PRO A 45 3.98 15.56 10.49
C PRO A 45 2.68 15.61 9.67
N ALA A 46 2.48 14.71 8.70
CA ALA A 46 1.25 14.69 7.91
C ALA A 46 0.01 14.39 8.76
N GLY A 47 0.12 13.51 9.75
CA GLY A 47 -0.99 13.21 10.67
C GLY A 47 -1.25 14.38 11.62
N GLU A 48 -0.20 15.00 12.14
CA GLU A 48 -0.26 16.19 13.00
C GLU A 48 -0.94 17.37 12.29
N ASN A 49 -0.59 17.58 11.03
CA ASN A 49 -1.14 18.62 10.18
C ASN A 49 -2.45 18.20 9.49
N LEU A 50 -3.06 17.08 9.86
CA LEU A 50 -4.38 16.64 9.37
C LEU A 50 -4.47 16.47 7.84
N VAL A 51 -3.39 16.05 7.19
CA VAL A 51 -3.42 15.69 5.76
C VAL A 51 -4.43 14.57 5.54
N ARG A 52 -5.36 14.71 4.58
CA ARG A 52 -6.54 13.83 4.45
C ARG A 52 -6.21 12.37 4.20
N TYR A 53 -5.01 12.09 3.71
CA TYR A 53 -4.47 10.78 3.44
C TYR A 53 -3.21 10.49 4.27
N ALA A 54 -3.14 11.04 5.49
CA ALA A 54 -2.14 10.66 6.47
C ALA A 54 -2.38 9.26 7.04
N ASN A 55 -1.29 8.54 7.29
CA ASN A 55 -1.26 7.18 7.79
C ASN A 55 -0.86 7.12 9.27
N VAL A 56 -1.22 6.02 9.91
CA VAL A 56 -0.55 5.55 11.13
C VAL A 56 0.51 4.54 10.68
N ILE A 57 1.74 4.70 11.16
CA ILE A 57 2.89 3.85 10.79
C ILE A 57 3.36 3.05 12.02
N VAL A 58 3.73 1.80 11.79
CA VAL A 58 4.37 0.87 12.73
C VAL A 58 5.73 0.45 12.14
N ASP A 59 6.71 0.11 12.98
CA ASP A 59 8.01 -0.44 12.53
C ASP A 59 8.69 0.35 11.39
N PHE A 60 8.62 1.68 11.47
CA PHE A 60 9.18 2.67 10.54
C PHE A 60 8.51 2.79 9.17
N TYR A 61 7.87 1.75 8.65
CA TYR A 61 7.32 1.75 7.28
C TYR A 61 6.08 0.87 7.07
N ASP A 62 5.57 0.19 8.10
CA ASP A 62 4.32 -0.57 8.00
C ASP A 62 3.13 0.36 8.21
N ALA A 63 2.39 0.61 7.13
CA ALA A 63 1.30 1.57 7.17
C ALA A 63 -0.06 0.91 7.43
N ALA A 64 -0.77 1.37 8.47
CA ALA A 64 -2.22 1.35 8.49
C ALA A 64 -2.72 2.44 7.52
N GLY A 65 -2.55 2.13 6.23
CA GLY A 65 -2.59 3.11 5.17
C GLY A 65 -3.99 3.46 4.68
N ARG A 66 -4.05 4.60 3.97
CA ARG A 66 -5.22 5.11 3.25
C ARG A 66 -6.34 5.60 4.17
N THR A 67 -7.30 6.32 3.60
CA THR A 67 -8.51 6.82 4.30
C THR A 67 -8.28 7.79 5.47
N GLY A 68 -7.05 8.24 5.71
CA GLY A 68 -6.76 9.36 6.61
C GLY A 68 -6.79 9.05 8.10
N MET A 69 -6.52 7.79 8.50
CA MET A 69 -6.50 7.43 9.93
C MET A 69 -5.40 8.14 10.72
N GLY A 70 -4.29 8.50 10.08
CA GLY A 70 -3.27 9.36 10.68
C GLY A 70 -3.81 10.76 11.02
N ALA A 71 -4.62 11.35 10.16
CA ALA A 71 -5.24 12.65 10.44
C ALA A 71 -6.29 12.57 11.55
N VAL A 72 -7.05 11.47 11.62
CA VAL A 72 -7.98 11.26 12.75
C VAL A 72 -7.21 11.14 14.07
N MET A 73 -6.11 10.39 14.08
CA MET A 73 -5.24 10.26 15.25
C MET A 73 -4.62 11.61 15.65
N GLY A 74 -4.13 12.39 14.68
CA GLY A 74 -3.60 13.75 14.91
C GLY A 74 -4.65 14.73 15.41
N SER A 75 -5.89 14.66 14.91
CA SER A 75 -7.00 15.53 15.37
C SER A 75 -7.35 15.35 16.85
N LYS A 76 -6.94 14.22 17.44
CA LYS A 76 -7.10 13.91 18.87
C LYS A 76 -5.86 14.28 19.70
N GLY A 77 -4.84 14.88 19.09
CA GLY A 77 -3.56 15.18 19.75
C GLY A 77 -2.77 13.92 20.14
N LEU A 78 -3.05 12.77 19.52
CA LEU A 78 -2.42 11.50 19.89
C LEU A 78 -1.24 11.22 18.96
N LYS A 79 -0.01 11.51 19.41
CA LYS A 79 1.21 11.27 18.61
C LYS A 79 1.51 9.78 18.35
N ALA A 80 1.31 8.94 19.36
CA ALA A 80 1.67 7.53 19.30
C ALA A 80 0.86 6.67 20.29
N ILE A 81 0.84 5.37 20.01
CA ILE A 81 0.47 4.29 20.92
C ILE A 81 1.68 3.36 20.99
N ALA A 82 2.26 3.22 22.17
CA ALA A 82 3.38 2.34 22.44
C ALA A 82 2.92 1.19 23.33
N VAL A 83 3.29 -0.03 22.97
CA VAL A 83 2.79 -1.25 23.60
C VAL A 83 3.93 -2.21 23.90
N ARG A 84 3.93 -2.74 25.13
CA ARG A 84 4.64 -3.94 25.54
C ARG A 84 3.65 -4.92 26.16
N GLY A 85 3.74 -6.18 25.76
CA GLY A 85 2.94 -7.26 26.33
C GLY A 85 3.80 -8.47 26.61
N SER A 86 3.70 -9.03 27.81
CA SER A 86 4.45 -10.22 28.23
C SER A 86 3.56 -11.46 28.41
N ARG A 87 2.24 -11.30 28.25
CA ARG A 87 1.25 -12.37 28.40
C ARG A 87 1.08 -13.19 27.13
N GLY A 88 0.84 -14.48 27.30
CA GLY A 88 0.47 -15.37 26.19
C GLY A 88 -1.02 -15.27 25.85
N VAL A 89 -1.34 -15.47 24.57
CA VAL A 89 -2.71 -15.69 24.09
C VAL A 89 -3.03 -17.18 24.23
N ARG A 90 -4.18 -17.53 24.82
CA ARG A 90 -4.60 -18.92 25.01
C ARG A 90 -5.80 -19.25 24.10
N PRO A 91 -5.62 -20.11 23.07
CA PRO A 91 -6.76 -20.65 22.32
C PRO A 91 -7.61 -21.56 23.22
N ALA A 92 -8.85 -21.82 22.81
CA ALA A 92 -9.78 -22.69 23.55
C ALA A 92 -9.26 -24.14 23.64
N ASP A 93 -8.65 -24.63 22.56
CA ASP A 93 -7.98 -25.92 22.48
C ASP A 93 -6.56 -25.72 21.88
N PRO A 94 -5.51 -25.70 22.72
CA PRO A 94 -4.14 -25.48 22.25
C PRO A 94 -3.61 -26.53 21.27
N ASP A 95 -3.97 -27.80 21.45
CA ASP A 95 -3.47 -28.89 20.61
C ASP A 95 -4.13 -28.84 19.23
N ALA A 96 -5.45 -28.62 19.19
CA ALA A 96 -6.18 -28.46 17.93
C ALA A 96 -5.71 -27.20 17.16
N PHE A 97 -5.52 -26.08 17.86
CA PHE A 97 -5.01 -24.85 17.25
C PHE A 97 -3.61 -25.05 16.65
N TYR A 98 -2.72 -25.73 17.38
CA TYR A 98 -1.37 -26.03 16.91
C TYR A 98 -1.38 -26.89 15.65
N GLU A 99 -2.15 -27.98 15.61
CA GLU A 99 -2.22 -28.84 14.42
C GLU A 99 -2.86 -28.13 13.22
N ALA A 100 -3.85 -27.26 13.44
CA ALA A 100 -4.43 -26.43 12.39
C ALA A 100 -3.39 -25.44 11.81
N ALA A 101 -2.70 -24.70 12.68
CA ALA A 101 -1.66 -23.75 12.28
C ALA A 101 -0.50 -24.44 11.56
N LYS A 102 -0.07 -25.62 12.05
CA LYS A 102 0.96 -26.44 11.42
C LYS A 102 0.52 -26.93 10.03
N THR A 103 -0.71 -27.40 9.88
CA THR A 103 -1.25 -27.84 8.58
C THR A 103 -1.25 -26.69 7.57
N MET A 104 -1.67 -25.49 7.99
CA MET A 104 -1.62 -24.30 7.15
C MET A 104 -0.18 -23.93 6.77
N TYR A 105 0.74 -23.92 7.74
CA TYR A 105 2.16 -23.68 7.50
C TYR A 105 2.72 -24.66 6.46
N GLU A 106 2.53 -25.96 6.67
CA GLU A 106 2.99 -27.00 5.74
C GLU A 106 2.40 -26.82 4.34
N LYS A 107 1.12 -26.47 4.22
CA LYS A 107 0.46 -26.19 2.93
C LYS A 107 1.13 -25.02 2.20
N ALA A 108 1.50 -23.96 2.92
CA ALA A 108 2.09 -22.78 2.30
C ALA A 108 3.61 -22.89 2.08
N THR A 109 4.28 -23.81 2.77
CA THR A 109 5.73 -24.07 2.64
C THR A 109 6.03 -25.39 1.93
N SER A 110 5.09 -25.94 1.17
CA SER A 110 5.30 -27.12 0.35
C SER A 110 4.69 -26.99 -1.06
N GLY A 111 5.20 -27.82 -1.98
CA GLY A 111 4.72 -27.92 -3.35
C GLY A 111 4.70 -26.59 -4.10
N ILE A 112 3.72 -26.45 -4.99
CA ILE A 112 3.59 -25.31 -5.90
C ILE A 112 3.48 -23.96 -5.19
N TRP A 113 2.90 -23.90 -3.99
CA TRP A 113 2.74 -22.64 -3.26
C TRP A 113 4.06 -22.09 -2.76
N TRP A 114 4.92 -22.99 -2.27
CA TRP A 114 6.25 -22.61 -1.86
C TRP A 114 7.11 -22.19 -3.05
N GLU A 115 7.08 -22.96 -4.14
CA GLU A 115 7.79 -22.63 -5.39
C GLU A 115 7.38 -21.24 -5.91
N ILE A 116 6.07 -20.95 -6.02
CA ILE A 116 5.58 -19.63 -6.42
C ILE A 116 6.07 -18.55 -5.44
N SER A 117 6.00 -18.79 -4.14
CA SER A 117 6.44 -17.82 -3.13
C SER A 117 7.94 -17.52 -3.26
N GLU A 118 8.79 -18.54 -3.43
CA GLU A 118 10.23 -18.41 -3.63
C GLU A 118 10.60 -17.67 -4.90
N GLU A 119 9.85 -17.85 -5.98
CA GLU A 119 10.10 -17.17 -7.25
C GLU A 119 9.54 -15.74 -7.28
N THR A 120 8.55 -15.42 -6.44
CA THR A 120 7.84 -14.13 -6.45
C THR A 120 8.05 -13.34 -5.15
N LEU A 121 7.07 -13.34 -4.24
CA LEU A 121 7.00 -12.47 -3.06
C LEU A 121 8.21 -12.59 -2.13
N ARG A 122 8.73 -13.80 -1.91
CA ARG A 122 9.89 -14.00 -1.03
C ARG A 122 11.18 -13.46 -1.64
N ARG A 123 11.30 -13.51 -2.97
CA ARG A 123 12.49 -13.05 -3.71
C ARG A 123 12.45 -11.58 -4.04
N TYR A 124 11.28 -11.03 -4.36
CA TYR A 124 11.13 -9.68 -4.88
C TYR A 124 10.35 -8.73 -3.98
N GLY A 125 9.57 -9.25 -3.02
CA GLY A 125 8.47 -8.52 -2.40
C GLY A 125 7.33 -8.37 -3.40
N THR A 126 6.41 -7.44 -3.16
CA THR A 126 5.37 -7.11 -4.14
C THR A 126 5.88 -6.49 -5.45
N PRO A 127 7.07 -5.83 -5.54
CA PRO A 127 7.59 -5.26 -6.79
C PRO A 127 7.68 -6.16 -8.04
N TYR A 128 7.68 -7.49 -7.93
CA TYR A 128 7.62 -8.35 -9.12
C TYR A 128 6.34 -8.12 -9.95
N LEU A 129 5.29 -7.57 -9.34
CA LEU A 129 4.05 -7.22 -10.02
C LEU A 129 4.25 -6.17 -11.12
N VAL A 130 5.33 -5.39 -11.10
CA VAL A 130 5.64 -4.44 -12.19
C VAL A 130 5.73 -5.18 -13.52
N ASP A 131 6.52 -6.25 -13.59
CA ASP A 131 6.70 -7.02 -14.82
C ASP A 131 5.41 -7.75 -15.21
N VAL A 132 4.77 -8.43 -14.26
CA VAL A 132 3.52 -9.17 -14.50
C VAL A 132 2.44 -8.28 -15.08
N LEU A 133 2.27 -7.07 -14.53
CA LEU A 133 1.22 -6.15 -14.94
C LEU A 133 1.58 -5.35 -16.19
N TYR A 134 2.87 -5.11 -16.43
CA TYR A 134 3.34 -4.55 -17.69
C TYR A 134 3.06 -5.48 -18.88
N GLU A 135 3.41 -6.76 -18.77
CA GLU A 135 3.25 -7.76 -19.85
C GLU A 135 1.79 -7.91 -20.30
N ILE A 136 0.83 -7.73 -19.39
CA ILE A 136 -0.60 -7.83 -19.69
C ILE A 136 -1.27 -6.48 -20.00
N GLY A 137 -0.49 -5.40 -20.06
CA GLY A 137 -0.96 -4.04 -20.36
C GLY A 137 -1.86 -3.44 -19.28
N ARG A 138 -1.59 -3.72 -17.99
CA ARG A 138 -2.35 -3.24 -16.82
C ARG A 138 -1.50 -2.44 -15.83
N LEU A 139 -0.29 -2.03 -16.17
CA LEU A 139 0.54 -1.18 -15.31
C LEU A 139 0.07 0.28 -15.43
N PRO A 140 -0.56 0.89 -14.41
CA PRO A 140 -1.09 2.24 -14.55
C PRO A 140 0.02 3.25 -14.80
N THR A 141 -0.13 4.02 -15.87
CA THR A 141 0.89 4.93 -16.37
C THR A 141 0.29 6.28 -16.70
N LYS A 142 0.98 7.36 -16.31
CA LYS A 142 0.59 8.76 -16.60
C LYS A 142 -0.85 9.07 -16.15
N ASN A 143 -1.09 9.07 -14.83
CA ASN A 143 -2.42 9.24 -14.22
C ASN A 143 -3.50 8.30 -14.80
N HIS A 144 -3.19 7.00 -14.90
CA HIS A 144 -4.06 6.00 -15.53
C HIS A 144 -4.43 6.31 -17.00
N TRP A 145 -3.61 7.05 -17.75
CA TRP A 145 -3.83 7.22 -19.19
C TRP A 145 -3.62 5.91 -19.96
N SER A 146 -2.53 5.20 -19.64
CA SER A 146 -2.10 3.97 -20.31
C SER A 146 -1.86 2.83 -19.30
N GLY A 147 -1.83 1.60 -19.82
CA GLY A 147 -1.47 0.38 -19.07
C GLY A 147 -0.03 -0.12 -19.33
N VAL A 148 0.76 0.64 -20.10
CA VAL A 148 2.16 0.32 -20.45
C VAL A 148 3.07 1.51 -20.18
N PHE A 149 4.31 1.25 -19.77
CA PHE A 149 5.34 2.25 -19.49
C PHE A 149 6.69 1.77 -20.04
N GLU A 150 7.32 2.57 -20.90
CA GLU A 150 8.63 2.23 -21.50
C GLU A 150 9.71 1.98 -20.44
N GLY A 151 9.70 2.77 -19.35
CA GLY A 151 10.62 2.63 -18.23
C GLY A 151 10.27 1.53 -17.22
N ALA A 152 9.30 0.64 -17.49
CA ALA A 152 8.86 -0.37 -16.52
C ALA A 152 10.00 -1.26 -16.00
N GLN A 153 10.92 -1.67 -16.89
CA GLN A 153 12.08 -2.51 -16.52
C GLN A 153 13.04 -1.81 -15.56
N ALA A 154 13.14 -0.47 -15.61
CA ALA A 154 14.01 0.30 -14.73
C ALA A 154 13.50 0.37 -13.28
N ILE A 155 12.21 0.11 -13.06
CA ILE A 155 11.56 0.20 -11.74
C ILE A 155 11.04 -1.14 -11.21
N ASN A 156 11.35 -2.25 -11.87
CA ASN A 156 10.86 -3.57 -11.49
C ASN A 156 11.62 -4.18 -10.28
N GLY A 157 11.17 -5.36 -9.86
CA GLY A 157 11.74 -6.08 -8.73
C GLY A 157 13.23 -6.45 -8.90
N ASP A 158 13.68 -6.72 -10.13
CA ASP A 158 15.09 -7.01 -10.41
C ASP A 158 15.96 -5.76 -10.28
N SER A 159 15.50 -4.63 -10.83
CA SER A 159 16.20 -3.35 -10.72
C SER A 159 16.35 -2.87 -9.27
N LEU A 160 15.37 -3.16 -8.40
CA LEU A 160 15.44 -2.83 -6.97
C LEU A 160 16.53 -3.60 -6.20
N LYS A 161 16.94 -4.80 -6.67
CA LYS A 161 17.95 -5.60 -5.97
C LYS A 161 19.27 -4.86 -5.80
N LYS A 162 19.62 -3.94 -6.71
CA LYS A 162 20.85 -3.15 -6.63
C LYS A 162 20.94 -2.27 -5.39
N TYR A 163 19.80 -1.88 -4.81
CA TYR A 163 19.73 -1.10 -3.58
C TYR A 163 19.45 -1.95 -2.34
N ARG A 164 19.13 -3.23 -2.49
CA ARG A 164 18.63 -4.05 -1.39
C ARG A 164 19.76 -4.43 -0.45
N ILE A 165 19.64 -4.04 0.81
CA ILE A 165 20.60 -4.38 1.87
C ILE A 165 20.07 -5.41 2.86
N SER A 166 18.74 -5.57 2.97
CA SER A 166 18.16 -6.51 3.90
C SER A 166 16.75 -6.94 3.49
N LYS A 167 16.28 -8.01 4.13
CA LYS A 167 14.92 -8.53 4.04
C LYS A 167 14.37 -8.68 5.45
N LYS A 168 13.10 -8.34 5.64
CA LYS A 168 12.38 -8.40 6.92
C LYS A 168 11.09 -9.19 6.76
N SER A 169 10.43 -9.46 7.88
CA SER A 169 9.13 -10.15 7.92
C SER A 169 8.20 -9.41 8.87
N CYS A 170 6.88 -9.57 8.65
CA CYS A 170 5.94 -9.40 9.75
C CYS A 170 6.16 -10.49 10.81
N PHE A 171 5.52 -10.32 11.96
CA PHE A 171 5.45 -11.35 12.99
C PHE A 171 5.01 -12.70 12.39
N ASP A 172 5.77 -13.75 12.72
CA ASP A 172 5.54 -15.16 12.35
C ASP A 172 5.36 -15.45 10.84
N CYS A 173 5.77 -14.54 9.97
CA CYS A 173 5.53 -14.66 8.53
C CYS A 173 6.66 -15.40 7.81
N PHE A 174 6.33 -16.53 7.19
CA PHE A 174 7.26 -17.34 6.37
C PHE A 174 7.53 -16.74 4.97
N ILE A 175 6.67 -15.87 4.45
CA ILE A 175 6.84 -15.26 3.11
C ILE A 175 8.01 -14.26 3.11
N GLN A 176 8.09 -13.41 4.14
CA GLN A 176 9.16 -12.41 4.31
C GLN A 176 9.25 -11.44 3.11
N CYS A 177 8.13 -10.82 2.71
CA CYS A 177 8.05 -9.98 1.52
C CYS A 177 8.68 -8.58 1.68
N LYS A 178 9.06 -8.16 2.90
CA LYS A 178 9.52 -6.80 3.18
C LYS A 178 10.98 -6.64 2.79
N MET A 179 11.24 -5.69 1.89
CA MET A 179 12.58 -5.37 1.42
C MET A 179 13.07 -4.04 2.00
N VAL A 180 14.34 -3.99 2.40
CA VAL A 180 15.00 -2.78 2.86
C VAL A 180 16.06 -2.37 1.85
N HIS A 181 15.97 -1.13 1.40
CA HIS A 181 16.85 -0.56 0.38
C HIS A 181 17.71 0.56 0.97
N HIS A 182 18.92 0.73 0.43
CA HIS A 182 19.85 1.80 0.76
C HIS A 182 20.44 2.39 -0.52
N ILE A 183 20.43 3.72 -0.61
CA ILE A 183 21.04 4.47 -1.71
C ILE A 183 22.44 4.91 -1.30
N GLU A 184 23.47 4.34 -1.90
CA GLU A 184 24.87 4.62 -1.51
C GLU A 184 25.47 5.86 -2.17
N ALA A 185 24.96 6.28 -3.33
CA ALA A 185 25.53 7.36 -4.14
C ALA A 185 24.45 8.20 -4.86
N GLY A 186 24.86 9.35 -5.40
CA GLY A 186 23.98 10.29 -6.09
C GLY A 186 23.35 11.33 -5.16
N SER A 187 22.35 12.05 -5.67
CA SER A 187 21.63 13.13 -4.97
C SER A 187 20.90 12.65 -3.71
N HIS A 188 20.45 11.40 -3.71
CA HIS A 188 19.67 10.81 -2.62
C HIS A 188 20.47 9.83 -1.75
N ARG A 189 21.80 9.95 -1.72
CA ARG A 189 22.69 9.11 -0.91
C ARG A 189 22.28 9.11 0.58
N CYS A 190 22.57 8.00 1.27
CA CYS A 190 22.22 7.73 2.67
C CYS A 190 20.72 7.53 2.95
N THR A 191 19.87 7.46 1.92
CA THR A 191 18.46 7.07 2.08
C THR A 191 18.38 5.60 2.44
N VAL A 192 17.77 5.26 3.57
CA VAL A 192 17.38 3.90 3.94
C VAL A 192 15.86 3.82 3.97
N ALA A 193 15.29 2.91 3.19
CA ALA A 193 13.85 2.80 3.02
C ALA A 193 13.36 1.36 3.23
N GLY A 194 12.24 1.20 3.94
CA GLY A 194 11.40 0.02 3.82
C GLY A 194 10.48 0.16 2.61
N GLY A 195 10.42 -0.87 1.77
CA GLY A 195 9.83 -0.75 0.43
C GLY A 195 10.74 0.06 -0.52
N PRO A 196 10.23 0.56 -1.66
CA PRO A 196 8.81 0.65 -1.99
C PRO A 196 8.18 -0.71 -2.29
N GLU A 197 6.92 -0.84 -1.92
CA GLU A 197 6.04 -1.90 -2.44
C GLU A 197 5.60 -1.56 -3.88
N TYR A 198 4.95 -2.49 -4.57
CA TYR A 198 4.43 -2.32 -5.94
C TYR A 198 3.62 -1.02 -6.10
N GLU A 199 2.72 -0.75 -5.16
CA GLU A 199 1.89 0.45 -5.19
C GLU A 199 2.72 1.74 -5.09
N GLY A 200 3.81 1.75 -4.30
CA GLY A 200 4.73 2.89 -4.21
C GLY A 200 5.51 3.10 -5.51
N LEU A 201 5.99 2.01 -6.13
CA LEU A 201 6.67 2.06 -7.44
C LEU A 201 5.76 2.61 -8.53
N VAL A 202 4.48 2.20 -8.56
CA VAL A 202 3.54 2.73 -9.53
C VAL A 202 3.20 4.17 -9.23
N ALA A 203 2.83 4.50 -7.99
CA ALA A 203 2.34 5.82 -7.61
C ALA A 203 3.38 6.93 -7.85
N LEU A 204 4.65 6.64 -7.57
CA LEU A 204 5.76 7.60 -7.70
C LEU A 204 6.61 7.38 -8.96
N GLY A 205 6.42 6.28 -9.69
CA GLY A 205 7.14 5.93 -10.91
C GLY A 205 6.26 6.02 -12.15
N SER A 206 5.72 4.90 -12.61
CA SER A 206 4.97 4.81 -13.88
C SER A 206 3.78 5.78 -13.95
N ASN A 207 3.09 6.01 -12.84
CA ASN A 207 1.99 6.98 -12.76
C ASN A 207 2.43 8.41 -13.09
N LEU A 208 3.69 8.74 -12.85
CA LEU A 208 4.30 10.06 -13.05
C LEU A 208 5.25 10.10 -14.25
N LEU A 209 5.42 8.99 -14.98
CA LEU A 209 6.42 8.77 -16.02
C LEU A 209 7.87 8.89 -15.52
N ILE A 210 8.13 8.51 -14.27
CA ILE A 210 9.46 8.52 -13.66
C ILE A 210 10.02 7.10 -13.65
N ASP A 211 11.24 6.93 -14.16
CA ASP A 211 12.02 5.69 -14.12
C ASP A 211 13.32 5.79 -13.30
N ASP A 212 13.58 6.96 -12.69
CA ASP A 212 14.64 7.13 -11.70
C ASP A 212 14.28 6.41 -10.38
N LEU A 213 14.69 5.15 -10.30
CA LEU A 213 14.46 4.30 -9.14
C LEU A 213 15.06 4.85 -7.84
N GLY A 214 16.16 5.61 -7.91
CA GLY A 214 16.77 6.24 -6.73
C GLY A 214 15.85 7.32 -6.15
N ALA A 215 15.31 8.18 -7.02
CA ALA A 215 14.34 9.19 -6.62
C ALA A 215 13.04 8.56 -6.10
N ILE A 216 12.54 7.47 -6.72
CA ILE A 216 11.34 6.76 -6.26
C ILE A 216 11.53 6.18 -4.85
N ILE A 217 12.67 5.53 -4.58
CA ILE A 217 12.98 4.99 -3.24
C ILE A 217 13.02 6.12 -2.21
N HIS A 218 13.64 7.25 -2.54
CA HIS A 218 13.74 8.40 -1.66
C HIS A 218 12.37 9.03 -1.38
N ALA A 219 11.56 9.27 -2.42
CA ALA A 219 10.21 9.80 -2.27
C ALA A 219 9.29 8.86 -1.46
N ASN A 220 9.42 7.54 -1.63
CA ASN A 220 8.74 6.56 -0.78
C ASN A 220 9.17 6.68 0.69
N GLN A 221 10.47 6.86 0.95
CA GLN A 221 10.96 7.05 2.31
C GLN A 221 10.45 8.35 2.94
N LEU A 222 10.32 9.43 2.18
CA LEU A 222 9.69 10.66 2.67
C LEU A 222 8.22 10.43 3.02
N CYS A 223 7.47 9.67 2.20
CA CYS A 223 6.10 9.28 2.55
C CYS A 223 6.04 8.48 3.86
N ASN A 224 6.97 7.54 4.06
CA ASN A 224 7.07 6.79 5.33
C ASN A 224 7.37 7.74 6.50
N GLU A 225 8.38 8.60 6.38
CA GLU A 225 8.85 9.48 7.47
C GLU A 225 7.81 10.53 7.86
N TYR A 226 7.09 11.09 6.88
CA TYR A 226 6.03 12.05 7.13
C TYR A 226 4.69 11.41 7.50
N GLY A 227 4.53 10.09 7.27
CA GLY A 227 3.29 9.37 7.51
C GLY A 227 2.20 9.66 6.47
N LEU A 228 2.54 9.61 5.18
CA LEU A 228 1.63 9.82 4.05
C LEU A 228 1.27 8.50 3.36
N ASP A 229 0.03 8.39 2.87
CA ASP A 229 -0.35 7.36 1.89
C ASP A 229 0.34 7.63 0.56
N VAL A 230 1.35 6.80 0.25
CA VAL A 230 2.13 6.90 -0.99
C VAL A 230 1.26 6.81 -2.25
N ILE A 231 0.16 6.04 -2.21
CA ILE A 231 -0.76 5.91 -3.34
C ILE A 231 -1.42 7.25 -3.60
N SER A 232 -2.07 7.81 -2.58
CA SER A 232 -2.81 9.07 -2.70
C SER A 232 -1.86 10.23 -2.99
N ALA A 233 -0.67 10.27 -2.36
CA ALA A 233 0.36 11.28 -2.67
C ALA A 233 0.76 11.24 -4.16
N GLY A 234 1.12 10.06 -4.69
CA GLY A 234 1.48 9.91 -6.10
C GLY A 234 0.31 10.22 -7.05
N LYS A 235 -0.92 9.85 -6.69
CA LYS A 235 -2.11 10.14 -7.51
C LYS A 235 -2.48 11.62 -7.52
N VAL A 236 -2.35 12.32 -6.40
CA VAL A 236 -2.51 13.78 -6.32
C VAL A 236 -1.47 14.47 -7.21
N ILE A 237 -0.20 14.09 -7.12
CA ILE A 237 0.87 14.66 -7.95
C ILE A 237 0.61 14.38 -9.44
N GLY A 238 0.22 13.16 -9.80
CA GLY A 238 -0.10 12.78 -11.18
C GLY A 238 -1.29 13.56 -11.75
N TRP A 239 -2.31 13.81 -10.93
CA TRP A 239 -3.43 14.67 -11.31
C TRP A 239 -3.01 16.11 -11.58
N VAL A 240 -2.12 16.68 -10.74
CA VAL A 240 -1.56 18.02 -10.98
C VAL A 240 -0.75 18.05 -12.27
N MET A 241 0.13 17.08 -12.51
CA MET A 241 0.90 16.98 -13.76
C MET A 241 0.01 16.94 -15.00
N GLU A 242 -1.10 16.19 -14.94
CA GLU A 242 -2.06 16.15 -16.07
C GLU A 242 -2.75 17.50 -16.26
N CYS A 243 -3.23 18.13 -15.19
CA CYS A 243 -3.85 19.44 -15.27
C CYS A 243 -2.88 20.54 -15.72
N PHE A 244 -1.61 20.43 -15.37
CA PHE A 244 -0.53 21.32 -15.82
C PHE A 244 -0.26 21.14 -17.32
N GLU A 245 -0.14 19.90 -17.81
CA GLU A 245 -0.02 19.59 -19.25
C GLU A 245 -1.20 20.15 -20.06
N LYS A 246 -2.41 20.13 -19.50
CA LYS A 246 -3.62 20.68 -20.13
C LYS A 246 -3.77 22.21 -19.98
N GLY A 247 -2.87 22.88 -19.25
CA GLY A 247 -2.91 24.31 -18.99
C GLY A 247 -4.05 24.76 -18.05
N LEU A 248 -4.61 23.83 -17.28
CA LEU A 248 -5.67 24.10 -16.30
C LEU A 248 -5.10 24.57 -14.95
N ILE A 249 -3.95 24.03 -14.58
CA ILE A 249 -3.08 24.50 -13.50
C ILE A 249 -1.85 25.11 -14.16
N LYS A 250 -1.36 26.23 -13.64
CA LYS A 250 -0.19 26.94 -14.15
C LYS A 250 0.82 27.16 -13.04
N GLU A 251 2.03 27.58 -13.40
CA GLU A 251 3.12 27.90 -12.47
C GLU A 251 2.72 28.92 -11.39
N GLU A 252 1.87 29.89 -11.75
CA GLU A 252 1.30 30.88 -10.83
C GLU A 252 0.38 30.28 -9.76
N ASP A 253 -0.20 29.10 -10.01
CA ASP A 253 -1.05 28.40 -9.05
C ASP A 253 -0.23 27.48 -8.11
N THR A 254 1.05 27.20 -8.43
CA THR A 254 1.85 26.12 -7.82
C THR A 254 3.11 26.62 -7.09
N ASP A 255 3.08 27.85 -6.59
CA ASP A 255 4.23 28.51 -5.94
C ASP A 255 5.52 28.53 -6.81
N GLY A 256 5.37 28.54 -8.14
CA GLY A 256 6.52 28.50 -9.05
C GLY A 256 7.01 27.09 -9.42
N ILE A 257 6.37 26.03 -8.93
CA ILE A 257 6.78 24.64 -9.25
C ILE A 257 6.17 24.22 -10.59
N GLU A 258 7.00 23.84 -11.55
CA GLU A 258 6.55 23.28 -12.82
C GLU A 258 6.29 21.77 -12.70
N PHE A 259 5.02 21.35 -12.76
CA PHE A 259 4.64 19.93 -12.67
C PHE A 259 4.75 19.23 -14.03
N ARG A 260 5.97 18.93 -14.46
CA ARG A 260 6.25 18.21 -15.72
C ARG A 260 6.28 16.69 -15.51
N TRP A 261 5.70 15.95 -16.43
CA TRP A 261 5.81 14.49 -16.46
C TRP A 261 7.28 14.04 -16.51
N GLY A 262 7.61 13.02 -15.73
CA GLY A 262 8.96 12.44 -15.66
C GLY A 262 9.98 13.24 -14.86
N ASP A 263 9.62 14.41 -14.32
CA ASP A 263 10.51 15.17 -13.45
C ASP A 263 10.47 14.63 -12.01
N SER A 264 11.49 13.84 -11.67
CA SER A 264 11.64 13.29 -10.33
C SER A 264 12.17 14.27 -9.30
N SER A 265 12.75 15.40 -9.74
CA SER A 265 13.43 16.35 -8.85
C SER A 265 12.46 17.12 -7.95
N LEU A 266 11.19 17.26 -8.37
CA LEU A 266 10.15 17.94 -7.58
C LEU A 266 9.57 17.09 -6.44
N LEU A 267 9.76 15.75 -6.47
CA LEU A 267 9.09 14.87 -5.51
C LEU A 267 9.42 15.17 -4.05
N PRO A 268 10.69 15.40 -3.64
CA PRO A 268 11.01 15.69 -2.25
C PRO A 268 10.28 16.95 -1.73
N ASP A 269 10.40 18.05 -2.46
CA ASP A 269 9.85 19.34 -2.07
C ASP A 269 8.32 19.32 -2.03
N VAL A 270 7.67 18.68 -3.02
CA VAL A 270 6.20 18.59 -3.06
C VAL A 270 5.68 17.69 -1.93
N ILE A 271 6.33 16.55 -1.66
CA ILE A 271 5.93 15.66 -0.56
C ILE A 271 6.05 16.37 0.80
N GLU A 272 7.15 17.11 1.02
CA GLU A 272 7.35 17.89 2.23
C GLU A 272 6.31 19.01 2.37
N LYS A 273 6.01 19.75 1.29
CA LYS A 273 4.96 20.78 1.28
C LYS A 273 3.59 20.20 1.59
N ILE A 274 3.26 19.02 1.07
CA ILE A 274 2.02 18.30 1.40
C ILE A 274 1.97 17.96 2.89
N ALA A 275 3.04 17.34 3.42
CA ALA A 275 3.10 16.91 4.81
C ALA A 275 2.95 18.08 5.80
N ASN A 276 3.49 19.24 5.43
CA ASN A 276 3.50 20.45 6.25
C ASN A 276 2.35 21.42 5.94
N ARG A 277 1.50 21.12 4.95
CA ARG A 277 0.48 22.05 4.43
C ARG A 277 1.07 23.44 4.11
N ASP A 278 2.21 23.45 3.43
CA ASP A 278 2.91 24.68 3.05
C ASP A 278 2.58 25.09 1.60
N GLY A 279 2.13 26.33 1.43
CA GLY A 279 1.75 26.89 0.13
C GLY A 279 0.74 26.03 -0.62
N PHE A 280 1.02 25.70 -1.88
CA PHE A 280 0.22 24.79 -2.71
C PHE A 280 0.07 23.40 -2.08
N GLY A 281 0.99 22.99 -1.21
CA GLY A 281 0.91 21.75 -0.44
C GLY A 281 -0.32 21.66 0.47
N ASP A 282 -0.83 22.79 0.99
CA ASP A 282 -2.08 22.80 1.79
C ASP A 282 -3.28 22.33 0.96
N LEU A 283 -3.34 22.78 -0.29
CA LEU A 283 -4.40 22.38 -1.21
C LEU A 283 -4.28 20.90 -1.59
N LEU A 284 -3.06 20.45 -1.88
CA LEU A 284 -2.80 19.05 -2.23
C LEU A 284 -3.11 18.11 -1.06
N ALA A 285 -2.84 18.53 0.18
CA ALA A 285 -3.14 17.78 1.40
C ALA A 285 -4.64 17.45 1.60
N GLU A 286 -5.55 18.12 0.87
CA GLU A 286 -6.98 17.78 0.88
C GLU A 286 -7.35 16.55 0.01
N GLY A 287 -6.42 16.06 -0.81
CA GLY A 287 -6.67 14.99 -1.78
C GLY A 287 -7.23 15.53 -3.11
N ALA A 288 -7.10 14.75 -4.18
CA ALA A 288 -7.28 15.26 -5.54
C ALA A 288 -8.73 15.69 -5.81
N LEU A 289 -9.73 14.99 -5.26
CA LEU A 289 -11.13 15.35 -5.46
C LEU A 289 -11.53 16.69 -4.81
N LYS A 290 -11.00 16.98 -3.62
CA LYS A 290 -11.30 18.25 -2.95
C LYS A 290 -10.48 19.39 -3.53
N ALA A 291 -9.20 19.15 -3.78
CA ALA A 291 -8.30 20.10 -4.42
C ALA A 291 -8.86 20.54 -5.78
N SER A 292 -9.27 19.59 -6.63
CA SER A 292 -9.85 19.90 -7.95
C SER A 292 -11.11 20.75 -7.89
N LYS A 293 -11.99 20.51 -6.92
CA LYS A 293 -13.19 21.35 -6.72
C LYS A 293 -12.85 22.77 -6.29
N ALA A 294 -11.80 22.92 -5.47
CA ALA A 294 -11.35 24.24 -5.03
C ALA A 294 -10.64 25.01 -6.16
N ILE A 295 -9.84 24.34 -7.00
CA ILE A 295 -9.23 24.95 -8.20
C ILE A 295 -10.28 25.28 -9.27
N GLY A 296 -11.24 24.36 -9.48
CA GLY A 296 -12.21 24.45 -10.56
C GLY A 296 -11.57 24.19 -11.93
N ARG A 297 -11.95 24.99 -12.94
CA ARG A 297 -11.42 24.93 -14.32
C ARG A 297 -11.55 23.56 -15.01
N GLY A 298 -12.47 22.71 -14.56
CA GLY A 298 -12.66 21.36 -15.09
C GLY A 298 -11.56 20.37 -14.70
N THR A 299 -10.74 20.70 -13.71
CA THR A 299 -9.66 19.82 -13.23
C THR A 299 -10.19 18.54 -12.57
N ASP A 300 -11.45 18.55 -12.10
CA ASP A 300 -12.14 17.40 -11.50
C ASP A 300 -12.31 16.23 -12.49
N ARG A 301 -12.36 16.52 -13.80
CA ARG A 301 -12.40 15.51 -14.87
C ARG A 301 -11.22 14.55 -14.86
N TYR A 302 -10.09 14.97 -14.33
CA TYR A 302 -8.82 14.22 -14.35
C TYR A 302 -8.53 13.50 -13.03
N VAL A 303 -9.46 13.54 -12.07
CA VAL A 303 -9.30 12.84 -10.79
C VAL A 303 -9.76 11.39 -10.93
N ILE A 304 -8.82 10.45 -10.83
CA ILE A 304 -9.10 9.01 -10.91
C ILE A 304 -9.42 8.48 -9.52
N HIS A 305 -10.71 8.40 -9.17
CA HIS A 305 -11.15 8.06 -7.81
C HIS A 305 -12.46 7.28 -7.78
N VAL A 306 -12.75 6.65 -6.63
CA VAL A 306 -14.10 6.20 -6.26
C VAL A 306 -14.39 6.63 -4.82
N LYS A 307 -15.56 7.25 -4.59
CA LYS A 307 -15.98 7.80 -3.27
C LYS A 307 -14.96 8.79 -2.66
N GLY A 308 -14.20 9.48 -3.51
CA GLY A 308 -13.18 10.44 -3.12
C GLY A 308 -11.82 9.86 -2.72
N LEU A 309 -11.66 8.53 -2.73
CA LEU A 309 -10.36 7.88 -2.54
C LEU A 309 -9.71 7.64 -3.90
N GLU A 310 -8.46 8.10 -4.05
CA GLU A 310 -7.65 7.93 -5.25
C GLU A 310 -7.52 6.45 -5.63
N ALA A 311 -7.54 6.12 -6.93
CA ALA A 311 -7.42 4.73 -7.34
C ALA A 311 -6.04 4.15 -7.04
N SER A 312 -6.00 2.96 -6.43
CA SER A 312 -4.76 2.18 -6.31
C SER A 312 -4.23 1.75 -7.69
N ALA A 313 -3.08 1.08 -7.73
CA ALA A 313 -2.39 0.65 -8.95
C ALA A 313 -3.10 -0.52 -9.68
N GLN A 314 -4.40 -0.36 -9.93
CA GLN A 314 -5.25 -1.28 -10.65
C GLN A 314 -6.01 -0.54 -11.74
N ASP A 315 -6.26 -1.20 -12.88
CA ASP A 315 -6.94 -0.60 -14.03
C ASP A 315 -8.17 -1.40 -14.45
N GLY A 316 -9.35 -0.85 -14.13
CA GLY A 316 -10.64 -1.45 -14.46
C GLY A 316 -10.93 -1.56 -15.96
N ARG A 317 -10.19 -0.85 -16.83
CA ARG A 317 -10.33 -0.97 -18.29
C ARG A 317 -9.83 -2.32 -18.76
N ALA A 318 -8.72 -2.78 -18.20
CA ALA A 318 -8.01 -4.01 -18.55
C ALA A 318 -8.33 -5.20 -17.63
N HIS A 319 -9.14 -5.00 -16.58
CA HIS A 319 -9.61 -6.06 -15.69
C HIS A 319 -10.97 -5.68 -15.09
N LYS A 320 -12.06 -6.34 -15.52
CA LYS A 320 -13.42 -5.91 -15.18
C LYS A 320 -13.81 -6.15 -13.73
N SER A 321 -13.33 -7.24 -13.11
CA SER A 321 -13.63 -7.53 -11.71
C SER A 321 -13.03 -6.50 -10.76
N ILE A 322 -11.82 -5.98 -11.01
CA ILE A 322 -11.25 -4.89 -10.20
C ILE A 322 -11.95 -3.55 -10.44
N GLY A 323 -12.39 -3.28 -11.68
CA GLY A 323 -13.21 -2.10 -11.97
C GLY A 323 -14.51 -2.10 -11.17
N LEU A 324 -15.19 -3.26 -11.11
CA LEU A 324 -16.37 -3.44 -10.27
C LEU A 324 -16.05 -3.35 -8.78
N ALA A 325 -14.99 -4.02 -8.32
CA ALA A 325 -14.56 -4.00 -6.93
C ALA A 325 -14.30 -2.56 -6.46
N HIS A 326 -13.53 -1.76 -7.21
CA HIS A 326 -13.34 -0.34 -6.90
C HIS A 326 -14.66 0.43 -6.80
N ALA A 327 -15.61 0.19 -7.71
CA ALA A 327 -16.90 0.88 -7.73
C ALA A 327 -17.72 0.60 -6.44
N VAL A 328 -17.81 -0.66 -6.03
CA VAL A 328 -18.66 -1.09 -4.92
C VAL A 328 -17.97 -1.01 -3.55
N ASN A 329 -16.65 -1.12 -3.50
CA ASN A 329 -15.85 -1.21 -2.28
C ASN A 329 -16.22 -0.14 -1.23
N VAL A 330 -16.40 -0.61 0.00
CA VAL A 330 -16.85 0.16 1.17
C VAL A 330 -15.98 1.38 1.49
N ARG A 331 -14.69 1.36 1.14
CA ARG A 331 -13.76 2.46 1.46
C ARG A 331 -13.28 3.27 0.25
N GLY A 332 -13.81 3.02 -0.95
CA GLY A 332 -13.42 3.68 -2.20
C GLY A 332 -12.49 2.83 -3.07
N ALA A 333 -11.72 3.46 -3.97
CA ALA A 333 -10.93 2.77 -4.99
C ALA A 333 -9.67 2.09 -4.42
N ASP A 334 -9.88 0.99 -3.71
CA ASP A 334 -8.87 0.23 -3.01
C ASP A 334 -8.86 -1.25 -3.41
N HIS A 335 -7.69 -1.82 -3.63
CA HIS A 335 -7.55 -3.22 -4.01
C HIS A 335 -7.57 -4.16 -2.80
N LEU A 336 -7.19 -3.70 -1.61
CA LEU A 336 -7.09 -4.57 -0.44
C LEU A 336 -8.47 -4.96 0.13
N ARG A 337 -9.58 -4.31 -0.21
CA ARG A 337 -10.92 -4.81 0.17
C ARG A 337 -11.61 -5.63 -0.93
N GLY A 338 -11.03 -5.72 -2.11
CA GLY A 338 -11.51 -6.56 -3.20
C GLY A 338 -10.53 -6.55 -4.38
N LEU A 339 -9.82 -7.65 -4.57
CA LEU A 339 -8.94 -7.90 -5.73
C LEU A 339 -9.12 -9.35 -6.19
N CYS A 340 -9.95 -9.58 -7.19
CA CYS A 340 -10.14 -10.93 -7.72
C CYS A 340 -8.95 -11.30 -8.61
N THR A 341 -8.15 -12.26 -8.18
CA THR A 341 -7.00 -12.77 -8.95
C THR A 341 -7.34 -14.02 -9.78
N TYR A 342 -8.49 -14.66 -9.52
CA TYR A 342 -8.97 -15.86 -10.24
C TYR A 342 -9.09 -15.63 -11.75
N ASP A 343 -9.47 -14.41 -12.15
CA ASP A 343 -9.73 -14.06 -13.54
C ASP A 343 -8.63 -13.22 -14.18
N GLU A 344 -7.43 -13.24 -13.62
CA GLU A 344 -6.29 -12.50 -14.17
C GLU A 344 -5.08 -13.40 -14.44
N LEU A 345 -4.74 -14.24 -13.46
CA LEU A 345 -3.48 -14.95 -13.46
C LEU A 345 -3.68 -16.40 -13.88
N PRO A 346 -2.95 -16.92 -14.88
CA PRO A 346 -3.16 -18.28 -15.38
C PRO A 346 -3.12 -19.37 -14.29
N TRP A 347 -2.21 -19.24 -13.32
CA TRP A 347 -2.14 -20.17 -12.20
C TRP A 347 -3.38 -20.07 -11.29
N ALA A 348 -3.85 -18.85 -10.98
CA ALA A 348 -5.04 -18.63 -10.15
C ALA A 348 -6.31 -19.12 -10.85
N THR A 349 -6.40 -18.98 -12.17
CA THR A 349 -7.49 -19.52 -12.99
C THR A 349 -7.54 -21.04 -12.88
N LYS A 350 -6.40 -21.74 -12.93
CA LYS A 350 -6.35 -23.18 -12.70
C LYS A 350 -6.86 -23.56 -11.30
N PHE A 351 -6.45 -22.84 -10.26
CA PHE A 351 -6.95 -23.08 -8.91
C PHE A 351 -8.45 -22.80 -8.76
N ALA A 352 -8.99 -21.82 -9.47
CA ALA A 352 -10.44 -21.57 -9.50
C ALA A 352 -11.19 -22.78 -10.07
N TYR A 353 -10.69 -23.38 -11.15
CA TYR A 353 -11.25 -24.59 -11.74
C TYR A 353 -11.22 -25.78 -10.75
N GLU A 354 -10.10 -25.98 -10.06
CA GLU A 354 -9.96 -27.04 -9.06
C GLU A 354 -10.88 -26.82 -7.85
N ARG A 355 -11.07 -25.57 -7.43
CA ARG A 355 -11.86 -25.21 -6.23
C ARG A 355 -13.36 -25.19 -6.49
N PHE A 356 -13.81 -24.52 -7.54
CA PHE A 356 -15.23 -24.30 -7.82
C PHE A 356 -15.83 -25.36 -8.75
N GLY A 357 -14.97 -26.16 -9.40
CA GLY A 357 -15.39 -27.10 -10.44
C GLY A 357 -15.60 -26.41 -11.80
N GLU A 358 -15.55 -27.20 -12.87
CA GLU A 358 -15.57 -26.70 -14.24
C GLU A 358 -16.82 -25.89 -14.60
N GLU A 359 -17.99 -26.35 -14.17
CA GLU A 359 -19.26 -25.70 -14.49
C GLU A 359 -19.34 -24.28 -13.90
N GLU A 360 -19.03 -24.14 -12.61
CA GLU A 360 -19.11 -22.84 -11.92
C GLU A 360 -18.01 -21.89 -12.37
N ALA A 361 -16.79 -22.38 -12.57
CA ALA A 361 -15.69 -21.60 -13.13
C ALA A 361 -16.04 -21.00 -14.50
N ARG A 362 -16.67 -21.78 -15.40
CA ARG A 362 -17.14 -21.28 -16.71
C ARG A 362 -18.26 -20.25 -16.57
N LYS A 363 -19.21 -20.42 -15.63
CA LYS A 363 -20.25 -19.41 -15.34
C LYS A 363 -19.67 -18.08 -14.86
N MET A 364 -18.57 -18.14 -14.11
CA MET A 364 -17.84 -16.97 -13.63
C MET A 364 -16.98 -16.28 -14.70
N VAL A 365 -16.81 -16.90 -15.87
CA VAL A 365 -16.00 -16.40 -16.99
C VAL A 365 -14.57 -16.06 -16.52
N ILE A 366 -13.96 -17.00 -15.80
CA ILE A 366 -12.63 -16.78 -15.20
C ILE A 366 -11.51 -16.69 -16.24
N ASP A 367 -11.71 -17.23 -17.44
CA ASP A 367 -10.68 -17.20 -18.49
C ASP A 367 -10.58 -15.88 -19.26
N ASP A 368 -11.55 -14.96 -19.06
CA ASP A 368 -11.56 -13.67 -19.73
C ASP A 368 -11.74 -12.53 -18.73
N ARG A 369 -10.64 -11.81 -18.47
CA ARG A 369 -10.60 -10.65 -17.56
C ARG A 369 -11.35 -9.43 -18.10
N LEU A 370 -11.61 -9.38 -19.41
CA LEU A 370 -12.23 -8.25 -20.11
C LEU A 370 -13.76 -8.40 -20.24
N ASP A 371 -14.27 -9.62 -20.12
CA ASP A 371 -15.71 -9.89 -20.12
C ASP A 371 -16.35 -9.45 -18.80
N PRO A 372 -17.39 -8.60 -18.79
CA PRO A 372 -18.06 -8.20 -17.56
C PRO A 372 -18.98 -9.29 -16.97
N ARG A 373 -19.31 -10.35 -17.72
CA ARG A 373 -20.16 -11.45 -17.22
C ARG A 373 -19.45 -12.21 -16.11
N GLY A 374 -20.21 -12.67 -15.10
CA GLY A 374 -19.69 -13.40 -13.95
C GLY A 374 -18.91 -12.55 -12.93
N LYS A 375 -18.45 -11.34 -13.30
CA LYS A 375 -17.58 -10.52 -12.42
C LYS A 375 -18.26 -10.04 -11.15
N GLY A 376 -19.57 -9.83 -11.17
CA GLY A 376 -20.34 -9.53 -9.96
C GLY A 376 -20.24 -10.63 -8.90
N TYR A 377 -20.30 -11.89 -9.32
CA TYR A 377 -20.13 -13.02 -8.41
C TYR A 377 -18.68 -13.14 -7.92
N LEU A 378 -17.70 -12.97 -8.82
CA LEU A 378 -16.28 -12.97 -8.46
C LEU A 378 -15.93 -11.87 -7.43
N THR A 379 -16.41 -10.65 -7.64
CA THR A 379 -16.23 -9.57 -6.68
C THR A 379 -16.89 -9.92 -5.35
N TRP A 380 -18.13 -10.43 -5.36
CA TRP A 380 -18.83 -10.83 -4.14
C TRP A 380 -18.06 -11.90 -3.35
N ILE A 381 -17.60 -12.99 -3.97
CA ILE A 381 -16.86 -14.04 -3.24
C ILE A 381 -15.54 -13.49 -2.67
N THR A 382 -14.83 -12.63 -3.40
CA THR A 382 -13.56 -12.08 -2.96
C THR A 382 -13.73 -11.08 -1.81
N GLU A 383 -14.71 -10.17 -1.89
CA GLU A 383 -14.97 -9.20 -0.83
C GLU A 383 -15.40 -9.88 0.48
N ASN A 384 -16.27 -10.90 0.42
CA ASN A 384 -16.68 -11.66 1.60
C ASN A 384 -15.50 -12.40 2.23
N PHE A 385 -14.67 -13.05 1.40
CA PHE A 385 -13.50 -13.76 1.92
C PHE A 385 -12.50 -12.80 2.55
N TYR A 386 -12.28 -11.64 1.94
CA TYR A 386 -11.37 -10.62 2.48
C TYR A 386 -11.89 -10.03 3.79
N ALA A 387 -13.20 -9.90 3.96
CA ALA A 387 -13.79 -9.50 5.23
C ALA A 387 -13.47 -10.51 6.34
N VAL A 388 -13.51 -11.81 6.06
CA VAL A 388 -13.09 -12.84 7.01
C VAL A 388 -11.60 -12.72 7.33
N VAL A 389 -10.74 -12.64 6.31
CA VAL A 389 -9.28 -12.50 6.46
C VAL A 389 -8.91 -11.27 7.29
N ASP A 390 -9.57 -10.14 7.06
CA ASP A 390 -9.35 -8.91 7.81
C ASP A 390 -9.87 -9.01 9.24
N SER A 391 -10.97 -9.75 9.49
CA SER A 391 -11.55 -9.94 10.83
C SER A 391 -10.68 -10.80 11.73
N ILE A 392 -9.98 -11.78 11.17
CA ILE A 392 -9.02 -12.64 11.88
C ILE A 392 -7.61 -12.05 11.89
N ILE A 393 -7.40 -10.86 11.31
CA ILE A 393 -6.13 -10.12 11.29
C ILE A 393 -5.01 -10.95 10.63
N THR A 394 -5.33 -11.69 9.57
CA THR A 394 -4.35 -12.46 8.81
C THR A 394 -3.88 -11.66 7.57
N CYS A 395 -2.60 -11.78 7.22
CA CYS A 395 -2.06 -11.14 6.03
C CYS A 395 -2.73 -11.66 4.74
N LYS A 396 -3.07 -10.75 3.83
CA LYS A 396 -3.67 -11.10 2.54
C LYS A 396 -2.74 -11.91 1.64
N TYR A 397 -1.42 -11.90 1.85
CA TYR A 397 -0.48 -12.64 1.00
C TYR A 397 -0.45 -14.17 1.19
N GLY A 398 -1.44 -14.76 1.86
CA GLY A 398 -1.81 -16.17 1.70
C GLY A 398 -3.26 -16.39 1.22
N ALA A 399 -4.03 -15.32 1.03
CA ALA A 399 -5.47 -15.33 0.74
C ALA A 399 -5.85 -14.51 -0.50
N MET A 400 -4.90 -13.81 -1.11
CA MET A 400 -5.06 -12.95 -2.29
C MET A 400 -4.06 -13.33 -3.38
N TRP A 401 -2.78 -13.41 -3.01
CA TRP A 401 -1.68 -13.60 -3.95
C TRP A 401 -0.48 -14.26 -3.25
N PRO A 402 -0.31 -15.59 -3.33
CA PRO A 402 -1.25 -16.56 -3.89
C PRO A 402 -2.48 -16.79 -3.00
N MET A 403 -3.61 -17.25 -3.56
CA MET A 403 -4.78 -17.69 -2.77
C MET A 403 -4.60 -19.11 -2.21
N ILE A 404 -3.56 -19.26 -1.39
CA ILE A 404 -3.16 -20.53 -0.75
C ILE A 404 -4.27 -21.01 0.19
N TYR A 405 -4.79 -20.10 1.01
CA TYR A 405 -5.78 -20.35 2.03
C TYR A 405 -7.19 -19.93 1.57
N TYR A 406 -8.19 -20.66 2.04
CA TYR A 406 -9.60 -20.35 1.88
C TYR A 406 -10.40 -20.62 3.16
N TYR A 407 -11.73 -20.60 3.10
CA TYR A 407 -12.58 -20.74 4.29
C TYR A 407 -12.29 -22.02 5.09
N GLU A 408 -12.05 -23.13 4.41
CA GLU A 408 -11.82 -24.44 5.05
C GLU A 408 -10.48 -24.49 5.80
N ASP A 409 -9.51 -23.66 5.39
CA ASP A 409 -8.22 -23.57 6.08
C ASP A 409 -8.32 -22.72 7.36
N PHE A 410 -9.17 -21.70 7.36
CA PHE A 410 -9.36 -20.82 8.52
C PHE A 410 -10.39 -21.34 9.52
N ALA A 411 -11.38 -22.13 9.09
CA ALA A 411 -12.43 -22.63 9.97
C ALA A 411 -11.91 -23.41 11.19
N PRO A 412 -10.87 -24.26 11.10
CA PRO A 412 -10.31 -24.95 12.27
C PRO A 412 -9.56 -24.06 13.26
N LEU A 413 -9.20 -22.82 12.87
CA LEU A 413 -8.52 -21.86 13.76
C LEU A 413 -9.49 -21.07 14.64
N LEU A 414 -10.79 -21.07 14.33
CA LEU A 414 -11.85 -20.30 14.97
C LEU A 414 -12.71 -21.21 15.86
#